data_AF-A0A523GPW3-F1
#
_entry.id   AF-A0A523GPW3-F1
#
_cell.length_a   1.000
_cell.length_b   1.000
_cell.length_c   1.000
_cell.angle_alpha   90.00
_cell.angle_beta   90.00
_cell.angle_gamma   90.00
#
_symmetry.space_group_name_H-M   'P 1'
#
loop_
_entity.id
_entity.type
_entity.pdbx_description
1 polymer ?
#
loop_
_entity_poly.entity_id
_entity_poly.type
_entity_poly.pdbx_seq_one_letter_code
_entity_poly.pdbx_strand_id
1 'polypeptide(L)'
;MKRIKIPAMLIFPIAWIMEKIAIITNVEPRASIDSIRMAQKKMFFSSEKAIRELGYQYRPSIEGIKDAVTWFENNGYCNGYINSPTRI
;
A
#
# COMPACT_ATOMS: atom_id res chain seq x y z
N MET A 1 11.56 1.95 15.51
CA MET A 1 11.55 1.61 14.06
C MET A 1 12.54 2.49 13.30
N LYS A 2 13.64 1.93 12.78
CA LYS A 2 14.54 2.69 11.89
C LYS A 2 13.85 2.82 10.52
N ARG A 3 13.40 4.04 10.18
CA ARG A 3 12.87 4.34 8.85
C ARG A 3 14.03 4.36 7.86
N ILE A 4 14.22 3.26 7.13
CA ILE A 4 15.21 3.20 6.06
C ILE A 4 14.63 3.97 4.88
N LYS A 5 15.25 5.12 4.55
CA LYS A 5 14.93 5.87 3.34
C LYS A 5 15.74 5.28 2.20
N ILE A 6 15.10 4.50 1.34
CA ILE A 6 15.74 4.00 0.13
C ILE A 6 15.67 5.10 -0.93
N PRO A 7 16.79 5.48 -1.57
CA PRO A 7 16.79 6.49 -2.62
C PRO A 7 15.98 5.99 -3.83
N ALA A 8 15.08 6.83 -4.35
CA ALA A 8 14.17 6.46 -5.44
C ALA A 8 14.91 5.92 -6.68
N MET A 9 16.11 6.44 -6.97
CA MET A 9 16.97 6.00 -8.07
C MET A 9 17.32 4.50 -7.98
N LEU A 10 17.45 3.94 -6.77
CA LEU A 10 17.73 2.52 -6.58
C LEU A 10 16.47 1.64 -6.69
N ILE A 11 15.28 2.21 -6.38
CA ILE A 11 14.01 1.48 -6.40
C ILE A 11 13.53 1.23 -7.84
N PHE A 12 13.73 2.19 -8.74
CA PHE A 12 13.34 2.07 -10.15
C PHE A 12 13.93 0.85 -10.89
N PRO A 13 15.25 0.59 -10.87
CA PRO A 13 15.80 -0.59 -11.54
C PRO A 13 15.34 -1.90 -10.87
N ILE A 14 15.13 -1.91 -9.55
CA ILE A 14 14.61 -3.07 -8.83
C ILE A 14 13.19 -3.40 -9.31
N ALA A 15 12.30 -2.39 -9.39
CA ALA A 15 10.95 -2.60 -9.89
C ALA A 15 10.92 -3.05 -11.35
N TRP A 16 11.79 -2.49 -12.20
CA TRP A 16 11.90 -2.94 -13.59
C TRP A 16 12.28 -4.43 -13.69
N ILE A 17 13.26 -4.87 -12.89
CA ILE A 17 13.66 -6.29 -12.83
C ILE A 17 12.49 -7.15 -12.35
N MET A 18 11.77 -6.70 -11.32
CA MET A 18 10.60 -7.41 -10.79
C MET A 18 9.47 -7.52 -11.82
N GLU A 19 9.20 -6.47 -12.60
CA GLU A 19 8.24 -6.50 -13.71
C GLU A 19 8.67 -7.49 -14.81
N LYS A 20 9.96 -7.53 -15.16
CA LYS A 20 10.48 -8.49 -16.15
C LYS A 20 10.34 -9.93 -15.67
N ILE A 21 10.64 -10.19 -14.40
CA ILE A 21 10.43 -11.50 -13.78
C ILE A 21 8.94 -11.84 -13.77
N ALA A 22 8.08 -10.89 -13.39
CA ALA A 22 6.64 -11.05 -13.35
C ALA A 22 6.03 -11.43 -14.71
N ILE A 23 6.53 -10.85 -15.81
CA ILE A 23 6.10 -11.23 -17.17
C ILE A 23 6.45 -12.69 -17.48
N ILE A 24 7.59 -13.18 -16.99
CA ILE A 24 8.05 -14.56 -17.21
C ILE A 24 7.31 -15.53 -16.28
N THR A 25 7.12 -15.16 -15.01
CA THR A 25 6.48 -16.02 -14.00
C THR A 25 4.96 -15.93 -14.00
N ASN A 26 4.38 -14.98 -14.75
CA ASN A 26 2.96 -14.63 -14.74
C ASN A 26 2.40 -14.36 -13.33
N VAL A 27 3.25 -13.82 -12.45
CA VAL A 27 2.93 -13.46 -11.06
C VAL A 27 3.04 -11.97 -10.93
N GLU A 28 2.06 -11.33 -10.28
CA GLU A 28 2.04 -9.88 -10.14
C GLU A 28 3.30 -9.37 -9.38
N PRO A 29 4.00 -8.35 -9.91
CA PRO A 29 5.19 -7.82 -9.27
C PRO A 29 4.80 -7.09 -7.98
N ARG A 30 5.47 -7.42 -6.87
CA ARG A 30 5.26 -6.72 -5.59
C ARG A 30 5.57 -5.21 -5.65
N ALA A 31 6.42 -4.79 -6.58
CA ALA A 31 6.72 -3.39 -6.85
C ALA A 31 6.86 -3.20 -8.37
N SER A 32 6.04 -2.32 -8.93
CA SER A 32 6.08 -1.90 -10.32
C SER A 32 6.59 -0.46 -10.45
N ILE A 33 7.13 -0.09 -11.60
CA ILE A 33 7.57 1.28 -11.89
C ILE A 33 6.40 2.25 -11.68
N ASP A 34 5.21 1.85 -12.12
CA ASP A 34 4.01 2.65 -11.98
C ASP A 34 3.60 2.81 -10.51
N SER A 35 3.67 1.75 -9.69
CA SER A 35 3.41 1.86 -8.25
C SER A 35 4.36 2.85 -7.56
N ILE A 36 5.63 2.89 -7.97
CA ILE A 36 6.63 3.82 -7.43
C ILE A 36 6.34 5.26 -7.87
N ARG A 37 5.98 5.46 -9.14
CA ARG A 37 5.59 6.79 -9.65
C ARG A 37 4.34 7.30 -8.93
N MET A 38 3.37 6.43 -8.68
CA MET A 38 2.17 6.78 -7.92
C MET A 38 2.51 7.15 -6.48
N ALA A 39 3.35 6.36 -5.80
CA ALA A 39 3.74 6.62 -4.41
C ALA A 39 4.53 7.93 -4.23
N GLN A 40 5.29 8.37 -5.24
CA GLN A 40 6.00 9.65 -5.21
C GLN A 40 5.07 10.87 -5.30
N LYS A 41 3.91 10.71 -5.93
CA LYS A 41 2.96 11.80 -6.18
C LYS A 41 1.87 11.80 -5.11
N LYS A 42 1.70 12.92 -4.41
CA LYS A 42 0.50 13.14 -3.58
C LYS A 42 -0.70 13.30 -4.51
N MET A 43 -1.58 12.30 -4.52
CA MET A 43 -2.78 12.30 -5.32
C MET A 43 -3.98 12.70 -4.45
N PHE A 44 -4.72 13.71 -4.90
CA PHE A 44 -5.98 14.13 -4.30
C PHE A 44 -7.11 13.61 -5.17
N PHE A 45 -8.05 12.89 -4.56
CA PHE A 45 -9.19 12.30 -5.25
C PHE A 45 -10.48 12.89 -4.68
N SER A 46 -11.47 13.14 -5.55
CA SER A 46 -12.82 13.53 -5.15
C SER A 46 -13.82 12.48 -5.65
N SER A 47 -14.73 12.08 -4.76
CA SER A 47 -15.81 11.14 -5.04
C SER A 47 -17.11 11.83 -5.44
N GLU A 48 -17.14 13.16 -5.54
CA GLU A 48 -18.37 13.94 -5.79
C GLU A 48 -19.16 13.51 -7.02
N LYS A 49 -18.46 13.18 -8.12
CA LYS A 49 -19.11 12.69 -9.34
C LYS A 49 -19.87 11.39 -9.11
N ALA A 50 -19.25 10.43 -8.40
CA ALA A 50 -19.87 9.15 -8.10
C ALA A 50 -21.06 9.29 -7.15
N ILE A 51 -20.97 10.20 -6.17
CA ILE A 51 -22.08 10.51 -5.27
C ILE A 51 -23.28 11.05 -6.07
N ARG A 52 -23.03 11.99 -6.98
CA ARG A 52 -24.08 12.65 -7.77
C ARG A 52 -24.73 11.72 -8.79
N GLU A 53 -23.93 10.95 -9.52
CA GLU A 53 -24.42 10.17 -10.67
C GLU A 53 -24.86 8.75 -10.29
N LEU A 54 -24.26 8.16 -9.24
CA LEU A 54 -24.50 6.77 -8.87
C LEU A 54 -25.16 6.63 -7.48
N GLY A 55 -25.42 7.73 -6.78
CA GLY A 55 -25.87 7.69 -5.38
C GLY A 55 -24.85 7.06 -4.43
N TYR A 56 -23.57 7.04 -4.83
CA TYR A 56 -22.50 6.38 -4.08
C TYR A 56 -22.34 7.00 -2.69
N GLN A 57 -22.39 6.15 -1.65
CA GLN A 57 -22.11 6.53 -0.27
C GLN A 57 -20.86 5.79 0.19
N TYR A 58 -19.86 6.53 0.67
CA TYR A 58 -18.64 5.97 1.23
C TYR A 58 -18.49 6.36 2.69
N ARG A 59 -17.93 5.46 3.48
CA ARG A 59 -17.53 5.73 4.86
C ARG A 59 -16.15 6.41 4.90
N PRO A 60 -15.80 7.13 5.98
CA PRO A 60 -14.49 7.75 6.12
C PRO A 60 -13.34 6.76 5.88
N SER A 61 -12.37 7.14 5.06
CA SER A 61 -11.26 6.25 4.66
C SER A 61 -10.46 5.71 5.85
N ILE A 62 -10.34 6.50 6.92
CA ILE A 62 -9.62 6.13 8.13
C ILE A 62 -10.23 4.91 8.83
N GLU A 63 -11.55 4.77 8.82
CA GLU A 63 -12.24 3.62 9.42
C GLU A 63 -11.96 2.35 8.61
N GLY A 64 -11.94 2.44 7.28
CA GLY A 64 -11.57 1.32 6.42
C GLY A 64 -10.16 0.81 6.68
N ILE A 65 -9.20 1.71 6.86
CA ILE A 65 -7.81 1.36 7.18
C ILE A 65 -7.75 0.71 8.58
N LYS A 66 -8.46 1.26 9.56
CA LYS A 66 -8.51 0.73 10.93
C LYS A 66 -9.05 -0.70 10.96
N ASP A 67 -10.13 -0.96 10.25
CA ASP A 67 -10.73 -2.29 10.16
C ASP A 67 -9.77 -3.30 9.53
N ALA A 68 -9.08 -2.90 8.45
CA ALA A 68 -8.08 -3.75 7.81
C ALA A 68 -6.94 -4.10 8.77
N VAL A 69 -6.38 -3.13 9.49
CA VAL A 69 -5.34 -3.38 10.50
C VAL A 69 -5.84 -4.32 11.59
N THR A 70 -7.04 -4.07 12.12
CA THR A 70 -7.68 -4.90 13.15
C THR A 70 -7.83 -6.35 12.66
N TRP A 71 -8.20 -6.54 11.39
CA TRP A 71 -8.28 -7.87 10.78
C TRP A 71 -6.91 -8.56 10.72
N PHE A 72 -5.84 -7.86 10.30
CA PHE A 72 -4.49 -8.44 10.28
C PHE A 72 -4.00 -8.84 11.68
N GLU A 73 -4.30 -8.02 12.68
CA GLU A 73 -3.97 -8.31 14.08
C GLU A 73 -4.70 -9.56 14.59
N ASN A 74 -6.01 -9.64 14.34
CA ASN A 74 -6.85 -10.76 14.78
C ASN A 74 -6.47 -12.09 14.10
N ASN A 75 -5.98 -12.05 12.86
CA ASN A 75 -5.53 -13.24 12.14
C ASN A 75 -4.07 -13.64 12.48
N GLY A 76 -3.44 -12.95 13.44
CA GLY A 76 -2.09 -13.30 13.90
C GLY A 76 -0.97 -12.94 12.93
N TYR A 77 -1.27 -12.21 11.84
CA TYR A 77 -0.24 -11.73 10.89
C TYR A 77 0.66 -10.65 11.51
N CYS A 78 0.25 -10.08 12.64
CA CYS A 78 1.02 -9.08 13.39
C CYS A 78 1.84 -9.68 14.55
N ASN A 79 1.93 -11.01 14.70
CA ASN A 79 2.53 -11.67 15.87
C ASN A 79 4.01 -11.28 16.17
N GLY A 80 4.77 -10.84 15.17
CA GLY A 80 6.13 -10.32 15.35
C GLY A 80 6.20 -8.89 15.91
N TYR A 81 5.12 -8.11 15.81
CA TYR A 81 5.04 -6.73 16.32
C TYR A 81 4.55 -6.66 17.77
N ILE A 82 3.63 -7.53 18.16
CA ILE A 82 3.06 -7.57 19.53
C ILE A 82 4.08 -8.01 20.61
N ASN A 83 5.12 -8.75 20.25
CA ASN A 83 6.19 -9.18 21.17
C ASN A 83 7.40 -8.22 21.23
N SER A 84 7.35 -7.07 20.54
CA SER A 84 8.40 -6.06 20.63
C SER A 84 8.18 -5.17 21.87
N PRO A 85 9.20 -4.96 22.73
CA PRO A 85 9.06 -4.25 24.02
C PRO A 85 8.80 -2.73 23.92
N THR A 86 8.45 -2.20 22.75
CA THR A 86 8.23 -0.77 22.53
C THR A 86 6.80 -0.52 22.06
N ARG A 87 5.85 -0.61 22.99
CA ARG A 87 4.54 0.05 22.91
C ARG A 87 4.58 1.29 23.81
N ILE A 88 4.99 2.43 23.24
CA ILE A 88 4.70 3.80 23.70
C ILE A 88 4.77 4.72 22.49
#